data_AF-A0A931P780-F1
#
_entry.id   AF-A0A931P780-F1
#
_cell.length_a   1.000
_cell.length_b   1.000
_cell.length_c   1.000
_cell.angle_alpha   90.00
_cell.angle_beta   90.00
_cell.angle_gamma   90.00
#
_symmetry.space_group_name_H-M   'P 1'
#
loop_
_entity.id
_entity.type
_entity.pdbx_description
1 polymer ?
#
loop_
_entity_poly.entity_id
_entity_poly.type
_entity_poly.pdbx_seq_one_letter_code
_entity_poly.pdbx_strand_id
1 'polypeptide(L)'
;MNSKNGHESEDEKGVDSGSNRKCPYCGLDTKGFRTTGRLGCPLDYDTFAAEIAPVFRSSQAASLHVGKWPKRGPSRFEALKLQFELRLAIERQDYETAAMIRDRMRDRTKPRES
;
A
#
# COMPACT_ATOMS: atom_id res chain seq x y z
N MET A 1 -13.32 -26.73 47.36
CA MET A 1 -14.25 -25.81 46.66
C MET A 1 -13.87 -25.77 45.19
N ASN A 2 -14.73 -26.30 44.30
CA ASN A 2 -14.63 -26.13 42.86
C ASN A 2 -14.95 -24.70 42.44
N SER A 3 -14.29 -24.20 41.39
CA SER A 3 -14.89 -23.58 40.19
C SER A 3 -13.77 -23.23 39.20
N LYS A 4 -13.66 -23.96 38.07
CA LYS A 4 -14.25 -23.65 36.73
C LYS A 4 -13.59 -22.41 36.10
N ASN A 5 -13.17 -22.31 34.84
CA ASN A 5 -13.12 -23.08 33.59
C ASN A 5 -12.00 -22.38 32.76
N GLY A 6 -11.20 -23.01 31.90
CA GLY A 6 -11.64 -23.68 30.66
C GLY A 6 -11.75 -22.67 29.51
N HIS A 7 -10.71 -22.56 28.69
CA HIS A 7 -10.85 -22.31 27.25
C HIS A 7 -9.67 -22.93 26.50
N GLU A 8 -9.86 -24.21 26.17
CA GLU A 8 -9.24 -24.85 25.01
C GLU A 8 -9.76 -24.17 23.74
N SER A 9 -8.86 -23.90 22.81
CA SER A 9 -9.18 -23.90 21.38
C SER A 9 -7.89 -24.14 20.60
N GLU A 10 -7.53 -25.42 20.55
CA GLU A 10 -6.77 -26.00 19.44
C GLU A 10 -7.61 -25.79 18.16
N ASP A 11 -6.98 -25.35 17.06
CA ASP A 11 -7.31 -25.74 15.68
C ASP A 11 -6.50 -24.92 14.66
N GLU A 12 -5.17 -25.05 14.71
CA GLU A 12 -4.33 -24.72 13.54
C GLU A 12 -4.23 -25.94 12.63
N LYS A 13 -5.31 -26.24 11.89
CA LYS A 13 -5.25 -27.18 10.78
C LYS A 13 -4.92 -26.46 9.48
N GLY A 14 -3.64 -26.50 9.13
CA GLY A 14 -3.23 -26.44 7.73
C GLY A 14 -3.80 -27.62 6.95
N VAL A 15 -4.47 -27.33 5.83
CA VAL A 15 -4.86 -28.36 4.84
C VAL A 15 -4.56 -27.83 3.44
N ASP A 16 -3.45 -28.34 2.91
CA ASP A 16 -3.11 -28.42 1.50
C ASP A 16 -4.04 -29.42 0.75
N SER A 17 -4.03 -29.33 -0.59
CA SER A 17 -4.54 -30.33 -1.55
C SER A 17 -6.00 -30.21 -2.01
N GLY A 18 -6.20 -29.45 -3.09
CA GLY A 18 -6.77 -29.96 -4.35
C GLY A 18 -8.19 -30.55 -4.39
N SER A 19 -9.00 -30.46 -3.34
CA SER A 19 -10.38 -30.95 -3.36
C SER A 19 -11.33 -29.91 -3.98
N ASN A 20 -12.17 -30.35 -4.90
CA ASN A 20 -13.18 -29.59 -5.64
C ASN A 20 -14.29 -29.03 -4.71
N ARG A 21 -13.96 -28.01 -3.91
CA ARG A 21 -14.87 -27.38 -2.95
C ARG A 21 -15.95 -26.61 -3.72
N LYS A 22 -17.20 -26.80 -3.33
CA LYS A 22 -18.33 -26.08 -3.90
C LYS A 22 -18.96 -25.21 -2.84
N CYS A 23 -19.36 -24.00 -3.20
CA CYS A 23 -20.16 -23.17 -2.33
C CYS A 23 -21.50 -23.86 -2.07
N PRO A 24 -21.91 -24.03 -0.80
CA PRO A 24 -23.19 -24.67 -0.48
C PRO A 24 -24.40 -23.79 -0.83
N TYR A 25 -24.20 -22.50 -1.09
CA TYR A 25 -25.26 -21.54 -1.38
C TYR A 25 -25.49 -21.33 -2.89
N CYS A 26 -24.43 -20.98 -3.65
CA CYS A 26 -24.55 -20.70 -5.09
C CYS A 26 -24.07 -21.85 -5.99
N GLY A 27 -23.45 -22.88 -5.42
CA GLY A 27 -22.92 -24.02 -6.18
C GLY A 27 -21.64 -23.75 -6.96
N LEU A 28 -21.03 -22.57 -6.82
CA LEU A 28 -19.76 -22.22 -7.47
C LEU A 28 -18.67 -23.19 -7.03
N ASP A 29 -17.86 -23.65 -7.97
CA ASP A 29 -16.78 -24.61 -7.75
C ASP A 29 -15.41 -23.90 -7.75
N THR A 30 -14.41 -24.44 -7.06
CA THR A 30 -13.05 -23.88 -7.02
C THR A 30 -12.46 -23.70 -8.42
N LYS A 31 -12.69 -24.65 -9.33
CA LYS A 31 -12.27 -24.57 -10.74
C LYS A 31 -12.98 -23.45 -11.51
N GLY A 32 -14.25 -23.22 -11.21
CA GLY A 32 -15.04 -22.13 -11.79
C GLY A 32 -14.51 -20.76 -11.35
N PHE A 33 -14.21 -20.63 -10.06
CA PHE A 33 -13.55 -19.44 -9.51
C PHE A 33 -12.16 -19.21 -10.14
N ARG A 34 -11.31 -20.24 -10.24
CA ARG A 34 -9.97 -20.11 -10.85
C ARG A 34 -10.00 -19.69 -12.31
N THR A 35 -11.00 -20.15 -13.07
CA THR A 35 -11.14 -19.81 -14.49
C THR A 35 -11.70 -18.38 -14.68
N THR A 36 -12.66 -17.97 -13.86
CA THR A 36 -13.37 -16.70 -14.04
C THR A 36 -12.83 -15.54 -13.20
N GLY A 37 -12.16 -15.84 -12.09
CA GLY A 37 -11.69 -14.87 -11.10
C GLY A 37 -12.81 -14.14 -10.36
N ARG A 38 -14.07 -14.62 -10.45
CA ARG A 38 -15.25 -13.95 -9.90
C ARG A 38 -15.90 -14.79 -8.81
N LEU A 39 -16.33 -14.12 -7.73
CA LEU A 39 -17.15 -14.68 -6.67
C LEU A 39 -18.63 -14.43 -7.00
N GLY A 40 -19.50 -15.41 -6.74
CA GLY A 40 -20.92 -15.36 -7.07
C GLY A 40 -21.82 -14.92 -5.90
N CYS A 41 -21.42 -15.21 -4.66
CA CYS A 41 -22.15 -14.82 -3.45
C CYS A 41 -21.18 -14.47 -2.30
N PRO A 42 -21.67 -13.84 -1.20
CA PRO A 42 -20.82 -13.47 -0.07
C PRO A 42 -20.11 -14.68 0.58
N LEU A 43 -20.78 -15.83 0.66
CA LEU A 43 -20.25 -17.05 1.27
C LEU A 43 -19.06 -17.64 0.48
N ASP A 44 -18.90 -17.26 -0.80
CA ASP A 44 -17.77 -17.69 -1.62
C ASP A 44 -16.45 -17.11 -1.10
N TYR A 45 -16.48 -15.94 -0.44
CA TYR A 45 -15.28 -15.34 0.13
C TYR A 45 -14.69 -16.23 1.24
N ASP A 46 -15.53 -16.72 2.13
CA ASP A 46 -15.12 -17.59 3.23
C ASP A 46 -14.77 -19.00 2.72
N THR A 47 -15.59 -19.53 1.79
CA THR A 47 -15.41 -20.88 1.25
C THR A 47 -14.10 -21.03 0.46
N PHE A 48 -13.69 -19.97 -0.24
CA PHE A 48 -12.49 -19.96 -1.09
C PHE A 48 -11.34 -19.12 -0.53
N ALA A 49 -11.38 -18.70 0.74
CA ALA A 49 -10.38 -17.82 1.37
C ALA A 49 -8.93 -18.27 1.12
N ALA A 50 -8.67 -19.58 1.20
CA ALA A 50 -7.35 -20.17 0.95
C ALA A 50 -6.85 -20.00 -0.49
N GLU A 51 -7.77 -19.97 -1.46
CA GLU A 51 -7.49 -19.82 -2.90
C GLU A 51 -7.48 -18.35 -3.35
N ILE A 52 -8.23 -17.50 -2.65
CA ILE A 52 -8.24 -16.05 -2.86
C ILE A 52 -6.88 -15.45 -2.45
N ALA A 53 -6.31 -15.92 -1.34
CA ALA A 53 -5.06 -15.41 -0.79
C ALA A 53 -3.87 -15.38 -1.78
N PRO A 54 -3.54 -16.45 -2.54
CA PRO A 54 -2.47 -16.40 -3.54
C PRO A 54 -2.79 -15.49 -4.74
N VAL A 55 -4.05 -15.38 -5.17
CA VAL A 55 -4.47 -14.50 -6.27
C VAL A 55 -4.31 -13.02 -5.90
N PHE A 56 -4.66 -12.66 -4.66
CA PHE A 56 -4.41 -11.32 -4.16
C PHE A 56 -2.92 -11.03 -3.98
N ARG A 57 -2.13 -12.01 -3.52
CA ARG A 57 -0.68 -11.86 -3.39
C ARG A 57 0.04 -11.67 -4.73
N SER A 58 -0.38 -12.35 -5.81
CA SER A 58 0.22 -12.15 -7.14
C SER A 58 -0.18 -10.81 -7.76
N SER A 59 -1.39 -10.33 -7.47
CA SER A 59 -1.88 -9.04 -7.97
C SER A 59 -1.31 -7.84 -7.20
N GLN A 60 -0.83 -8.07 -5.97
CA GLN A 60 -0.15 -7.07 -5.14
C GLN A 60 1.37 -7.31 -5.12
N ALA A 61 2.02 -7.22 -6.29
CA ALA A 61 3.48 -7.21 -6.39
C ALA A 61 4.14 -5.92 -5.84
N ALA A 62 3.50 -5.24 -4.89
CA ALA A 62 4.01 -4.06 -4.22
C ALA A 62 3.44 -3.97 -2.80
N SER A 63 3.82 -4.91 -1.92
CA SER A 63 3.62 -4.77 -0.46
C SER A 63 4.29 -3.50 0.10
N LEU A 64 5.17 -2.88 -0.69
CA LEU A 64 5.68 -1.52 -0.49
C LEU A 64 5.46 -0.72 -1.78
N HIS A 65 4.60 0.29 -1.71
CA HIS A 65 4.58 1.33 -2.71
C HIS A 65 5.82 2.20 -2.50
N VAL A 66 6.95 1.87 -3.14
CA VAL A 66 7.96 2.89 -3.48
C VAL A 66 7.31 3.73 -4.57
N GLY A 67 6.45 4.66 -4.16
CA GLY A 67 5.53 5.34 -5.05
C GLY A 67 6.21 5.92 -6.29
N LYS A 68 5.43 6.09 -7.36
CA LYS A 68 5.86 6.87 -8.52
C LYS A 68 6.17 8.29 -8.04
N TRP A 69 7.46 8.62 -7.95
CA TRP A 69 7.86 9.99 -7.64
C TRP A 69 7.17 10.92 -8.65
N PRO A 70 6.39 11.91 -8.20
CA PRO A 70 5.69 12.77 -9.12
C PRO A 70 6.75 13.48 -9.98
N LYS A 71 6.68 13.30 -11.31
CA LYS A 71 7.47 14.09 -12.26
C LYS A 71 7.14 15.60 -12.18
N ARG A 72 6.08 15.95 -11.44
CA ARG A 72 5.52 17.30 -11.35
C ARG A 72 5.43 17.73 -9.89
N GLY A 73 6.32 18.64 -9.52
CA GLY A 73 6.31 19.37 -8.25
C GLY A 73 7.56 19.08 -7.40
N PRO A 74 8.21 20.11 -6.83
CA PRO A 74 9.24 19.89 -5.81
C PRO A 74 8.62 19.11 -4.65
N SER A 75 9.34 18.11 -4.12
CA SER A 75 8.87 17.44 -2.90
C SER A 75 8.72 18.50 -1.81
N ARG A 76 7.65 18.44 -1.02
CA ARG A 76 7.45 19.36 0.12
C ARG A 76 8.70 19.45 1.01
N PHE A 77 9.43 18.34 1.09
CA PHE A 77 10.72 18.22 1.77
C PHE A 77 11.81 19.14 1.17
N GLU A 78 11.97 19.16 -0.16
CA GLU A 78 12.96 20.03 -0.81
C GLU A 78 12.62 21.53 -0.69
N ALA A 79 11.33 21.88 -0.70
CA ALA A 79 10.91 23.26 -0.46
C ALA A 79 11.25 23.70 0.98
N LEU A 80 10.99 22.85 1.97
CA LEU A 80 11.36 23.09 3.36
C LEU A 80 12.88 23.17 3.55
N LYS A 81 13.64 22.32 2.85
CA LYS A 81 15.11 22.36 2.87
C LYS A 81 15.66 23.69 2.35
N LEU A 82 15.18 24.17 1.20
CA LEU A 82 15.62 25.47 0.66
C LEU A 82 15.24 26.64 1.57
N GLN A 83 14.06 26.59 2.21
CA GLN A 83 13.65 27.61 3.20
C GLN A 83 14.57 27.62 4.43
N PHE A 84 14.99 26.44 4.89
CA PHE A 84 15.93 26.31 6.00
C PHE A 84 17.33 26.84 5.62
N GLU A 85 17.85 26.46 4.45
CA GLU A 85 19.14 26.95 3.93
C GLU A 85 19.13 28.48 3.76
N LEU A 86 18.03 29.06 3.27
CA LEU A 86 17.88 30.51 3.16
C LEU A 86 17.97 31.19 4.53
N ARG A 87 17.29 30.64 5.54
CA ARG A 87 17.31 31.20 6.90
C ARG A 87 18.72 31.17 7.49
N LEU A 88 19.43 30.05 7.32
CA LEU A 88 20.81 29.93 7.78
C LEU A 88 21.76 30.89 7.06
N ALA A 89 21.59 31.10 5.76
CA ALA A 89 22.40 32.06 5.00
C ALA A 89 22.19 33.49 5.50
N ILE A 90 20.94 33.87 5.83
CA ILE A 90 20.61 35.18 6.41
C ILE A 90 21.23 35.33 7.82
N GLU A 91 21.10 34.31 8.68
CA GLU A 91 21.70 34.32 10.02
C GLU A 91 23.22 34.47 9.97
N ARG A 92 23.86 33.88 8.96
CA ARG A 92 25.31 33.96 8.73
C ARG A 92 25.74 35.22 7.97
N GLN A 93 24.80 36.10 7.62
CA GLN A 93 25.05 37.31 6.82
C GLN A 93 25.67 37.01 5.44
N ASP A 94 25.45 35.80 4.93
CA ASP A 94 25.87 35.38 3.60
C ASP A 94 24.78 35.75 2.58
N TYR A 95 24.78 37.03 2.22
CA TYR A 95 23.76 37.61 1.33
C TYR A 95 23.87 37.10 -0.11
N GLU A 96 25.07 36.69 -0.55
CA GLU A 96 25.29 36.13 -1.87
C GLU A 96 24.61 34.77 -1.99
N THR A 97 24.88 33.86 -1.03
CA THR A 97 24.23 32.55 -0.98
C THR A 97 22.72 32.69 -0.80
N ALA A 98 22.26 33.63 0.03
CA ALA A 98 20.82 33.90 0.21
C ALA A 98 20.13 34.35 -1.09
N ALA A 99 20.80 35.16 -1.93
CA ALA A 99 20.29 35.57 -3.24
C ALA A 99 20.16 34.37 -4.19
N MET A 100 21.20 33.53 -4.28
CA MET A 100 21.18 32.32 -5.11
C MET A 100 20.07 31.34 -4.71
N ILE A 101 19.85 31.14 -3.41
CA ILE A 101 18.78 30.26 -2.91
C ILE A 101 17.41 30.83 -3.26
N ARG A 102 17.22 32.16 -3.16
CA ARG A 102 15.96 32.82 -3.52
C ARG A 102 15.63 32.67 -5.00
N ASP A 103 16.61 32.84 -5.88
CA ASP A 103 16.44 32.64 -7.32
C ASP A 103 16.11 31.18 -7.64
N ARG A 104 16.81 30.24 -7.00
CA ARG A 104 16.51 28.81 -7.11
C ARG A 104 15.10 28.46 -6.63
N MET A 105 14.61 29.10 -5.57
CA MET A 105 13.21 28.92 -5.13
C MET A 105 12.23 29.47 -6.17
N ARG A 106 12.50 30.65 -6.74
CA ARG A 106 11.66 31.29 -7.76
C ARG A 106 11.56 30.46 -9.03
N ASP A 107 12.67 29.97 -9.56
CA ASP A 107 12.70 29.18 -10.81
C ASP A 107 11.94 27.86 -10.69
N ARG A 108 11.90 27.27 -9.49
CA ARG A 108 11.13 26.05 -9.22
C ARG A 108 9.62 26.30 -9.12
N THR A 109 9.21 27.54 -8.86
CA THR A 109 7.80 27.94 -8.79
C THR A 109 7.26 28.49 -10.11
N LYS A 110 8.11 28.81 -11.08
CA LYS A 110 7.67 29.26 -12.40
C LYS A 110 6.94 28.12 -13.13
N PRO A 111 5.75 28.35 -13.69
CA PRO A 111 5.15 27.39 -14.61
C PRO A 111 6.11 27.21 -15.80
N ARG A 112 6.37 25.96 -16.19
CA ARG A 112 7.16 25.68 -17.40
C ARG A 112 6.28 26.04 -18.60
N GLU A 113 6.54 27.18 -19.22
CA GLU A 113 5.96 27.52 -20.53
C GLU A 113 6.41 26.46 -21.55
N SER A 114 5.42 25.94 -22.27
CA SER A 114 5.51 24.87 -23.28
C SER A 114 5.86 25.41 -24.65
#